data_AF-A0AAE1UAW7-F1
#
_entry.id   AF-A0AAE1UAW7-F1
#
_cell.length_a   1.000
_cell.length_b   1.000
_cell.length_c   1.000
_cell.angle_alpha   90.00
_cell.angle_beta   90.00
_cell.angle_gamma   90.00
#
_symmetry.space_group_name_H-M   'P 1'
#
loop_
_entity.id
_entity.type
_entity.pdbx_description
1 polymer ?
#
loop_
_entity_poly.entity_id
_entity_poly.type
_entity_poly.pdbx_seq_one_letter_code
_entity_poly.pdbx_strand_id
1 'polypeptide(L)'
;MEELGQDLLIVVVEHLKNEIGVNSPEDFKYIQESDLPMLKPIQRRRLLNILKKETSDCKTADTTKNRTPELPAIISSVITHFKDNEASVFQVVETPRSDYDLERQLVNTPCLIAVGTSLLMADRFMLSIDGVIINNNIINFRVALVMLFSSYYIFNIQYPSDAEATLEFIQRCMVGINPDRGHKAEKKKNRTHHTNELY
;
A
#
# COMPACT_ATOMS: atom_id res chain seq x y z
N MET A 1 3.67 -19.79 3.96
CA MET A 1 2.30 -19.71 3.39
C MET A 1 2.46 -20.03 1.91
N GLU A 2 1.74 -21.02 1.38
CA GLU A 2 1.70 -21.30 -0.07
C GLU A 2 1.22 -20.03 -0.80
N GLU A 3 2.11 -19.44 -1.59
CA GLU A 3 1.87 -18.27 -2.44
C GLU A 3 0.79 -18.60 -3.49
N LEU A 4 -0.14 -17.68 -3.74
CA LEU A 4 -1.00 -17.80 -4.93
C LEU A 4 -0.14 -17.37 -6.13
N GLY A 5 0.16 -18.30 -7.04
CA GLY A 5 0.90 -18.01 -8.27
C GLY A 5 0.19 -16.97 -9.13
N GLN A 6 0.96 -16.19 -9.89
CA GLN A 6 0.46 -15.14 -10.79
C GLN A 6 -0.59 -15.67 -11.79
N ASP A 7 -0.43 -16.92 -12.22
CA ASP A 7 -1.37 -17.61 -13.12
C ASP A 7 -2.75 -17.80 -12.50
N LEU A 8 -2.82 -18.04 -11.18
CA LEU A 8 -4.07 -18.23 -10.46
C LEU A 8 -4.85 -16.93 -10.29
N LEU A 9 -4.15 -15.79 -10.19
CA LEU A 9 -4.78 -14.48 -10.09
C LEU A 9 -5.49 -14.10 -11.39
N ILE A 10 -4.85 -14.35 -12.53
CA ILE A 10 -5.43 -14.10 -13.85
C ILE A 10 -6.71 -14.93 -14.01
N VAL A 11 -6.65 -16.23 -13.68
CA VAL A 11 -7.81 -17.14 -13.74
C VAL A 11 -8.96 -16.67 -12.85
N VAL A 12 -8.67 -16.21 -11.63
CA VAL A 12 -9.70 -15.69 -10.71
C VAL A 12 -10.34 -14.41 -11.24
N VAL A 13 -9.54 -13.47 -11.76
CA VAL A 13 -10.04 -12.20 -12.30
C VAL A 13 -10.91 -12.45 -13.54
N GLU A 14 -10.47 -13.32 -14.44
CA GLU A 14 -11.26 -13.69 -15.63
C GLU A 14 -12.55 -14.39 -15.26
N HIS A 15 -12.54 -15.32 -14.30
CA HIS A 15 -13.75 -15.99 -13.85
C HIS A 15 -14.76 -15.02 -13.22
N LEU A 16 -14.29 -14.12 -12.35
CA LEU A 16 -15.14 -13.12 -11.71
C LEU A 16 -15.80 -12.19 -12.74
N LYS A 17 -15.06 -11.79 -13.78
CA LYS A 17 -15.56 -10.87 -14.80
C LYS A 17 -16.47 -11.56 -15.83
N ASN A 18 -16.07 -12.74 -16.32
CA ASN A 18 -16.71 -13.38 -17.47
C ASN A 18 -17.79 -14.39 -17.08
N GLU A 19 -17.63 -15.11 -15.96
CA GLU A 19 -18.56 -16.16 -15.52
C GLU A 19 -19.52 -15.67 -14.43
N ILE A 20 -19.00 -14.90 -13.45
CA ILE A 20 -19.82 -14.35 -12.36
C ILE A 20 -20.44 -13.00 -12.73
N GLY A 21 -19.86 -12.28 -13.69
CA GLY A 21 -20.39 -11.00 -14.19
C GLY A 21 -20.14 -9.81 -13.27
N VAL A 22 -19.08 -9.85 -12.46
CA VAL A 22 -18.68 -8.75 -11.58
C VAL A 22 -18.19 -7.57 -12.43
N ASN A 23 -18.95 -6.48 -12.43
CA ASN A 23 -18.65 -5.28 -13.22
C ASN A 23 -18.34 -4.07 -12.35
N SER A 24 -18.74 -4.08 -11.07
CA SER A 24 -18.44 -3.00 -10.13
C SER A 24 -18.03 -3.52 -8.75
N PRO A 25 -17.37 -2.69 -7.92
CA PRO A 25 -16.98 -3.06 -6.56
C PRO A 25 -18.17 -3.45 -5.65
N GLU A 26 -19.36 -2.95 -5.94
CA GLU A 26 -20.58 -3.25 -5.19
C GLU A 26 -21.05 -4.69 -5.43
N ASP A 27 -20.69 -5.29 -6.56
CA ASP A 27 -21.07 -6.66 -6.91
C ASP A 27 -20.36 -7.69 -6.02
N PHE A 28 -19.20 -7.32 -5.45
CA PHE A 28 -18.43 -8.19 -4.55
C PHE A 28 -19.21 -8.62 -3.30
N LYS A 29 -20.24 -7.88 -2.88
CA LYS A 29 -21.08 -8.25 -1.72
C LYS A 29 -21.99 -9.45 -2.00
N TYR A 30 -22.25 -9.78 -3.27
CA TYR A 30 -23.12 -10.87 -3.66
C TYR A 30 -22.38 -12.20 -3.85
N ILE A 31 -21.05 -12.15 -4.00
CA ILE A 31 -20.20 -13.32 -4.23
C ILE A 31 -20.20 -14.27 -3.02
N GLN A 32 -20.36 -15.56 -3.30
CA GLN A 32 -20.37 -16.66 -2.34
C GLN A 32 -19.15 -17.59 -2.50
N GLU A 33 -18.95 -18.48 -1.53
CA GLU A 33 -17.85 -19.48 -1.59
C GLU A 33 -17.98 -20.47 -2.75
N SER A 34 -19.20 -20.69 -3.25
CA SER A 34 -19.49 -21.53 -4.41
C SER A 34 -18.95 -20.96 -5.71
N ASP A 35 -18.82 -19.63 -5.79
CA ASP A 35 -18.52 -18.89 -7.02
C ASP A 35 -17.01 -18.82 -7.29
N LEU A 36 -16.22 -19.42 -6.40
CA LEU A 36 -14.76 -19.45 -6.47
C LEU A 36 -14.22 -20.90 -6.42
N PRO A 37 -14.69 -21.83 -7.28
CA PRO A 37 -14.31 -23.24 -7.22
C PRO A 37 -12.81 -23.48 -7.47
N MET A 38 -12.14 -22.53 -8.14
CA MET A 38 -10.71 -22.54 -8.45
C MET A 38 -9.80 -22.28 -7.24
N LEU A 39 -10.37 -21.87 -6.09
CA LEU A 39 -9.62 -21.58 -4.87
C LEU A 39 -9.83 -22.67 -3.81
N LYS A 40 -8.77 -22.96 -3.03
CA LYS A 40 -8.87 -23.86 -1.87
C LYS A 40 -9.87 -23.27 -0.86
N PRO A 41 -10.58 -24.10 -0.07
CA PRO A 41 -11.64 -23.63 0.86
C PRO A 41 -11.22 -22.48 1.78
N ILE A 42 -9.99 -22.51 2.29
CA ILE A 42 -9.46 -21.45 3.16
C ILE A 42 -9.15 -20.15 2.39
N GLN A 43 -8.70 -20.25 1.14
CA GLN A 43 -8.43 -19.09 0.30
C GLN A 43 -9.73 -18.35 -0.04
N ARG A 44 -10.81 -19.10 -0.32
CA ARG A 44 -12.16 -18.53 -0.53
C ARG A 44 -12.62 -17.72 0.66
N ARG A 45 -12.55 -18.31 1.86
CA ARG A 45 -12.96 -17.65 3.12
C ARG A 45 -12.15 -16.39 3.39
N ARG A 46 -10.84 -16.43 3.19
CA ARG A 46 -9.96 -15.26 3.39
C ARG A 46 -10.29 -14.14 2.40
N LEU A 47 -10.46 -14.48 1.12
CA LEU A 47 -10.81 -13.51 0.07
C LEU A 47 -12.18 -12.88 0.34
N LEU A 48 -13.20 -13.69 0.61
CA LEU A 48 -14.55 -13.19 0.91
C LEU A 48 -14.59 -12.36 2.19
N ASN A 49 -13.81 -12.70 3.21
CA ASN A 49 -13.74 -11.88 4.41
C ASN A 49 -13.13 -10.50 4.13
N ILE A 50 -12.14 -10.42 3.24
CA ILE A 50 -11.57 -9.15 2.80
C ILE A 50 -12.62 -8.38 1.99
N LEU A 51 -13.21 -8.98 0.95
CA LEU A 51 -14.20 -8.32 0.10
C LEU A 51 -15.46 -7.85 0.87
N LYS A 52 -15.95 -8.66 1.81
CA LYS A 52 -17.08 -8.29 2.68
C LYS A 52 -16.69 -7.18 3.65
N LYS A 53 -15.46 -7.17 4.16
CA LYS A 53 -14.96 -6.09 5.02
C LYS A 53 -14.84 -4.77 4.25
N GLU A 54 -14.31 -4.81 3.03
CA GLU A 54 -14.18 -3.63 2.15
C GLU A 54 -15.54 -3.08 1.71
N THR A 55 -16.57 -3.92 1.55
CA THR A 55 -17.95 -3.48 1.23
C THR A 55 -18.75 -3.03 2.46
N SER A 56 -18.38 -3.47 3.68
CA SER A 56 -19.04 -3.10 4.94
C SER A 56 -18.62 -1.72 5.47
N ASP A 57 -17.39 -1.30 5.18
CA ASP A 57 -16.89 0.05 5.50
C ASP A 57 -17.51 1.14 4.60
N CYS A 58 -18.39 0.75 3.66
CA CYS A 58 -19.22 1.68 2.88
C CYS A 58 -20.70 1.56 3.31
N LYS A 59 -21.04 2.07 4.49
CA LYS A 59 -22.40 2.54 4.76
C LYS A 59 -22.35 4.00 5.19
N THR A 60 -22.93 4.81 4.31
CA THR A 60 -23.15 6.27 4.38
C THR A 60 -21.90 7.11 4.57
N ALA A 61 -21.32 7.55 3.45
CA ALA A 61 -20.86 8.92 3.37
C ALA A 61 -21.17 9.48 1.99
N ASP A 62 -21.89 10.58 2.06
CA ASP A 62 -22.25 11.52 1.03
C ASP A 62 -21.10 11.85 0.06
N THR A 63 -21.46 12.40 -1.09
CA THR A 63 -20.59 12.97 -2.14
C THR A 63 -19.75 14.18 -1.66
N THR A 64 -19.60 14.37 -0.35
CA THR A 64 -18.74 15.38 0.26
C THR A 64 -17.41 14.75 0.68
N LYS A 65 -16.33 15.21 0.06
CA LYS A 65 -14.93 14.98 0.42
C LYS A 65 -14.74 14.74 1.93
N ASN A 66 -14.67 13.48 2.36
CA ASN A 66 -14.21 13.09 3.70
C ASN A 66 -12.69 13.33 3.81
N ARG A 67 -12.27 14.59 3.81
CA ARG A 67 -10.92 15.01 4.17
C ARG A 67 -10.87 15.07 5.69
N THR A 68 -10.64 13.92 6.31
CA THR A 68 -10.32 13.82 7.74
C THR A 68 -8.79 13.88 7.83
N PRO A 69 -8.18 15.05 8.11
CA PRO A 69 -6.73 15.26 8.03
C PRO A 69 -5.97 14.58 9.16
N GLU A 70 -6.67 13.96 10.12
CA GLU A 70 -6.06 13.35 11.31
C GLU A 70 -5.08 12.26 10.93
N LEU A 71 -5.43 11.39 9.98
CA LEU A 71 -4.56 10.28 9.59
C LEU A 71 -3.31 10.76 8.83
N PRO A 72 -3.41 11.60 7.78
CA PRO A 72 -2.25 12.28 7.19
C PRO A 72 -1.36 13.01 8.22
N ALA A 73 -1.95 13.71 9.19
CA ALA A 73 -1.21 14.43 10.23
C ALA A 73 -0.47 13.50 11.20
N ILE A 74 -1.10 12.40 11.61
CA ILE A 74 -0.46 11.37 12.43
C ILE A 74 0.74 10.78 11.69
N ILE A 75 0.57 10.42 10.43
CA ILE A 75 1.65 9.82 9.62
C ILE A 75 2.81 10.81 9.44
N SER A 76 2.52 12.07 9.10
CA SER A 76 3.54 13.13 9.00
C SER A 76 4.28 13.33 10.34
N SER A 77 3.55 13.26 11.47
CA SER A 77 4.14 13.32 12.80
C SER A 77 5.05 12.13 13.10
N VAL A 78 4.68 10.92 12.67
CA VAL A 78 5.48 9.69 12.82
C VAL A 78 6.77 9.78 12.01
N ILE A 79 6.70 10.22 10.75
CA ILE A 79 7.88 10.45 9.89
C ILE A 79 8.83 11.44 10.58
N THR A 80 8.29 12.56 11.04
CA THR A 80 9.06 13.61 11.74
C THR A 80 9.71 13.07 13.02
N HIS A 81 8.99 12.25 13.78
CA HIS A 81 9.49 11.65 15.02
C HIS A 81 10.69 10.73 14.78
N PHE A 82 10.61 9.87 13.76
CA PHE A 82 11.71 8.98 13.40
C PHE A 82 12.84 9.65 12.63
N LYS A 83 12.63 10.89 12.15
CA LYS A 83 13.55 11.64 11.29
C LYS A 83 13.82 10.92 9.97
N ASP A 84 12.84 10.14 9.52
CA ASP A 84 12.85 9.49 8.23
C ASP A 84 12.59 10.52 7.13
N ASN A 85 13.06 10.23 5.92
CA ASN A 85 12.84 11.08 4.76
C ASN A 85 11.38 10.95 4.30
N GLU A 86 10.61 12.03 4.41
CA GLU A 86 9.21 12.07 3.95
C GLU A 86 9.08 11.65 2.48
N ALA A 87 9.99 12.09 1.61
CA ALA A 87 9.98 11.78 0.17
C ALA A 87 10.14 10.28 -0.15
N SER A 88 10.62 9.49 0.82
CA SER A 88 10.73 8.03 0.71
C SER A 88 9.42 7.30 1.04
N VAL A 89 8.40 8.01 1.53
CA VAL A 89 7.05 7.47 1.80
C VAL A 89 5.99 8.22 0.99
N PHE A 90 6.08 9.56 0.99
CA PHE A 90 5.16 10.48 0.33
C PHE A 90 5.91 11.54 -0.48
N GLN A 91 5.57 11.70 -1.75
CA GLN A 91 5.96 12.86 -2.54
C GLN A 91 4.78 13.82 -2.67
N VAL A 92 4.94 15.04 -2.18
CA VAL A 92 3.93 16.10 -2.39
C VAL A 92 4.25 16.81 -3.69
N VAL A 93 3.28 16.87 -4.59
CA VAL A 93 3.42 17.57 -5.87
C VAL A 93 2.20 18.45 -6.11
N GLU A 94 2.42 19.62 -6.70
CA GLU A 94 1.33 20.35 -7.33
C GLU A 94 0.77 19.54 -8.50
N THR A 95 -0.44 19.87 -8.96
CA THR A 95 -1.12 19.11 -10.03
C THR A 95 -0.17 18.93 -11.23
N PRO A 96 0.24 17.68 -11.54
CA PRO A 96 1.24 17.44 -12.57
C PRO A 96 0.66 17.77 -13.95
N ARG A 97 1.51 18.30 -14.84
CA ARG A 97 1.14 18.59 -16.24
C ARG A 97 0.98 17.31 -17.05
N SER A 98 1.81 16.30 -16.77
CA SER A 98 1.76 14.97 -17.36
C SER A 98 2.32 13.93 -16.37
N ASP A 99 1.82 12.70 -16.45
CA ASP A 99 2.33 11.58 -15.65
C ASP A 99 3.78 11.22 -16.07
N TYR A 100 4.10 11.35 -17.36
CA TYR A 100 5.44 11.05 -17.92
C TYR A 100 6.56 11.91 -17.31
N ASP A 101 6.33 13.21 -17.13
CA ASP A 101 7.32 14.10 -16.55
C ASP A 101 7.55 13.80 -15.06
N LEU A 102 6.49 13.38 -14.37
CA LEU A 102 6.52 13.02 -12.96
C LEU A 102 7.30 11.71 -12.75
N GLU A 103 7.01 10.67 -13.55
CA GLU A 103 7.67 9.35 -13.48
C GLU A 103 9.20 9.40 -13.53
N ARG A 104 9.78 10.36 -14.26
CA ARG A 104 11.24 10.57 -14.34
C ARG A 104 11.91 10.97 -13.01
N GLN A 105 11.12 11.39 -12.02
CA GLN A 105 11.59 11.88 -10.72
C GLN A 105 11.21 10.94 -9.56
N LEU A 106 10.44 9.89 -9.85
CA LEU A 106 9.92 8.98 -8.85
C LEU A 106 11.00 8.02 -8.37
N VAL A 107 10.90 7.62 -7.11
CA VAL A 107 11.78 6.61 -6.51
C VAL A 107 11.39 5.21 -6.98
N ASN A 108 12.36 4.29 -6.99
CA ASN A 108 12.13 2.91 -7.44
C ASN A 108 11.34 2.06 -6.42
N THR A 109 11.27 2.49 -5.16
CA THR A 109 10.44 1.82 -4.16
C THR A 109 8.99 2.31 -4.23
N PRO A 110 8.01 1.50 -3.80
CA PRO A 110 6.64 1.95 -3.74
C PRO A 110 6.52 3.27 -2.97
N CYS A 111 5.83 4.25 -3.55
CA CYS A 111 5.70 5.59 -2.98
C CYS A 111 4.32 6.15 -3.26
N LEU A 112 3.76 6.89 -2.30
CA LEU A 112 2.53 7.63 -2.52
C LEU A 112 2.83 9.04 -2.96
N ILE A 113 2.13 9.49 -3.99
CA ILE A 113 2.22 10.87 -4.45
C ILE A 113 0.96 11.58 -3.99
N ALA A 114 1.11 12.60 -3.16
CA ALA A 114 0.04 13.47 -2.71
C ALA A 114 -0.07 14.67 -3.65
N VAL A 115 -1.17 14.75 -4.40
CA VAL A 115 -1.37 15.84 -5.36
C VAL A 115 -2.12 16.98 -4.68
N GLY A 116 -1.43 18.09 -4.44
CA GLY A 116 -1.95 19.27 -3.75
C GLY A 116 -0.82 20.13 -3.18
N THR A 117 -1.17 21.10 -2.34
CA THR A 117 -0.18 22.02 -1.73
C THR A 117 0.56 21.40 -0.53
N SER A 118 0.01 20.36 0.09
CA SER A 118 0.61 19.60 1.18
C SER A 118 -0.07 18.24 1.31
N LEU A 119 0.54 17.31 2.06
CA LEU A 119 -0.08 16.02 2.38
C LEU A 119 -1.46 16.16 3.05
N LEU A 120 -1.64 17.21 3.88
CA LEU A 120 -2.91 17.52 4.57
C LEU A 120 -3.96 18.13 3.64
N MET A 121 -3.51 18.81 2.59
CA MET A 121 -4.35 19.54 1.63
C MET A 121 -4.46 18.81 0.28
N ALA A 122 -4.00 17.56 0.20
CA ALA A 122 -4.02 16.78 -1.03
C ALA A 122 -5.45 16.57 -1.54
N ASP A 123 -5.64 16.80 -2.84
CA ASP A 123 -6.91 16.60 -3.53
C ASP A 123 -7.12 15.14 -3.92
N ARG A 124 -6.04 14.44 -4.26
CA ARG A 124 -5.98 13.02 -4.58
C ARG A 124 -4.58 12.47 -4.29
N PHE A 125 -4.48 11.16 -4.30
CA PHE A 125 -3.23 10.42 -4.19
C PHE A 125 -2.99 9.57 -5.43
N MET A 126 -1.72 9.30 -5.71
CA MET A 126 -1.28 8.34 -6.71
C MET A 126 -0.34 7.33 -6.03
N LEU A 127 -0.25 6.12 -6.58
CA LEU A 127 0.72 5.11 -6.17
C LEU A 127 1.68 4.86 -7.32
N SER A 128 2.97 4.96 -7.03
CA SER A 128 4.03 4.55 -7.94
C SER A 128 4.78 3.33 -7.42
N ILE A 129 5.27 2.50 -8.33
CA ILE A 129 6.12 1.34 -8.06
C ILE A 129 7.21 1.32 -9.14
N ASP A 130 8.47 1.21 -8.75
CA ASP A 130 9.61 1.21 -9.67
C ASP A 130 9.62 2.41 -10.62
N GLY A 131 9.28 3.59 -10.10
CA GLY A 131 9.22 4.83 -10.87
C GLY A 131 8.01 4.97 -11.81
N VAL A 132 7.10 3.99 -11.86
CA VAL A 132 5.91 3.99 -12.74
C VAL A 132 4.65 4.23 -11.93
N ILE A 133 3.75 5.08 -12.42
CA ILE A 133 2.47 5.35 -11.76
C ILE A 133 1.49 4.20 -12.08
N ILE A 134 1.14 3.43 -11.06
CA ILE A 134 0.24 2.26 -11.19
C ILE A 134 -1.21 2.64 -10.97
N ASN A 135 -1.46 3.67 -10.15
CA ASN A 135 -2.80 4.23 -9.94
C ASN A 135 -2.68 5.73 -9.72
N ASN A 136 -3.35 6.53 -10.55
CA ASN A 136 -3.24 7.99 -10.54
C ASN A 136 -4.45 8.72 -9.95
N ASN A 137 -5.46 7.98 -9.45
CA ASN A 137 -6.70 8.55 -8.93
C ASN A 137 -7.22 7.84 -7.67
N ILE A 138 -6.54 8.05 -6.55
CA ILE A 138 -6.95 7.54 -5.24
C ILE A 138 -7.47 8.71 -4.40
N ILE A 139 -8.77 8.74 -4.11
CA ILE A 139 -9.37 9.86 -3.36
C ILE A 139 -9.17 9.73 -1.84
N ASN A 140 -9.16 8.50 -1.32
CA ASN A 140 -9.12 8.23 0.11
C ASN A 140 -7.68 7.91 0.58
N PHE A 141 -7.17 8.68 1.54
CA PHE A 141 -5.83 8.50 2.08
C PHE A 141 -5.60 7.12 2.73
N ARG A 142 -6.61 6.61 3.44
CA ARG A 142 -6.53 5.27 4.07
C ARG A 142 -6.37 4.19 3.01
N VAL A 143 -7.12 4.31 1.92
CA VAL A 143 -7.00 3.39 0.76
C VAL A 143 -5.61 3.51 0.15
N ALA A 144 -5.12 4.74 -0.07
CA ALA A 144 -3.77 4.97 -0.59
C ALA A 144 -2.70 4.28 0.28
N LEU A 145 -2.76 4.46 1.61
CA LEU A 145 -1.88 3.78 2.56
C LEU A 145 -1.96 2.26 2.45
N VAL A 146 -3.17 1.69 2.42
CA VAL A 146 -3.36 0.24 2.27
C VAL A 146 -2.73 -0.26 0.98
N MET A 147 -2.90 0.45 -0.15
CA MET A 147 -2.29 0.08 -1.42
C MET A 147 -0.75 0.17 -1.37
N LEU A 148 -0.20 1.23 -0.76
CA LEU A 148 1.24 1.38 -0.53
C LEU A 148 1.80 0.19 0.25
N PHE A 149 1.22 -0.14 1.40
CA PHE A 149 1.68 -1.29 2.17
C PHE A 149 1.51 -2.60 1.40
N SER A 150 0.34 -2.80 0.78
CA SER A 150 0.06 -4.00 -0.02
C SER A 150 1.14 -4.22 -1.07
N SER A 151 1.62 -3.16 -1.74
CA SER A 151 2.66 -3.27 -2.74
C SER A 151 3.99 -3.83 -2.18
N TYR A 152 4.45 -3.41 -1.01
CA TYR A 152 5.67 -3.96 -0.39
C TYR A 152 5.55 -5.47 -0.10
N TYR A 153 4.34 -5.95 0.20
CA TYR A 153 4.11 -7.39 0.45
C TYR A 153 3.89 -8.17 -0.83
N ILE A 154 3.06 -7.67 -1.75
CA ILE A 154 2.71 -8.31 -3.02
C ILE A 154 3.96 -8.46 -3.91
N PHE A 155 4.80 -7.41 -3.99
CA PHE A 155 6.00 -7.40 -4.83
C PHE A 155 7.27 -7.81 -4.07
N ASN A 156 7.14 -8.20 -2.80
CA ASN A 156 8.26 -8.56 -1.93
C ASN A 156 9.40 -7.52 -1.89
N ILE A 157 9.04 -6.24 -1.91
CA ILE A 157 9.99 -5.13 -1.89
C ILE A 157 10.37 -4.83 -0.43
N GLN A 158 11.65 -4.52 -0.19
CA GLN A 158 12.13 -4.05 1.11
C GLN A 158 11.76 -2.57 1.28
N TYR A 159 11.51 -2.16 2.52
CA TYR A 159 11.37 -0.76 2.85
C TYR A 159 12.66 -0.02 2.53
N PRO A 160 12.58 1.20 1.97
CA PRO A 160 13.75 2.02 1.77
C PRO A 160 14.44 2.31 3.12
N SER A 161 15.77 2.33 3.13
CA SER A 161 16.58 2.58 4.34
C SER A 161 16.26 3.91 5.02
N ASP A 162 15.75 4.86 4.25
CA ASP A 162 15.45 6.22 4.69
C ASP A 162 14.02 6.38 5.23
N ALA A 163 13.22 5.32 5.23
CA ALA A 163 11.88 5.29 5.85
C ALA A 163 11.54 3.99 6.59
N GLU A 164 12.57 3.20 6.94
CA GLU A 164 12.40 1.87 7.54
C GLU A 164 11.65 1.93 8.88
N ALA A 165 11.97 2.91 9.74
CA ALA A 165 11.39 3.01 11.07
C ALA A 165 9.92 3.43 11.02
N THR A 166 9.59 4.40 10.17
CA THR A 166 8.22 4.87 9.94
C THR A 166 7.37 3.75 9.35
N LEU A 167 7.85 3.08 8.29
CA LEU A 167 7.08 2.02 7.64
C LEU A 167 6.89 0.81 8.56
N GLU A 168 7.90 0.44 9.37
CA GLU A 168 7.73 -0.59 10.41
C GLU A 168 6.74 -0.18 11.50
N PHE A 169 6.78 1.07 11.96
CA PHE A 169 5.83 1.56 12.96
C PHE A 169 4.40 1.52 12.43
N ILE A 170 4.17 2.06 11.22
CA ILE A 170 2.85 2.06 10.61
C ILE A 170 2.36 0.62 10.37
N GLN A 171 3.24 -0.26 9.89
CA GLN A 171 2.93 -1.69 9.75
C GLN A 171 2.43 -2.31 11.07
N ARG A 172 3.16 -2.07 12.17
CA ARG A 172 2.82 -2.62 13.50
C ARG A 172 1.54 -2.02 14.07
N CYS A 173 1.38 -0.70 14.00
CA CYS A 173 0.30 0.03 14.66
C CYS A 173 -1.00 0.09 13.85
N MET A 174 -0.93 0.11 12.52
CA MET A 174 -2.10 0.31 11.66
C MET A 174 -2.56 -0.95 10.94
N VAL A 175 -1.63 -1.80 10.53
CA VAL A 175 -1.93 -3.00 9.73
C VAL A 175 -1.98 -4.27 10.61
N GLY A 176 -1.50 -4.20 11.86
CA GLY A 176 -1.47 -5.33 12.79
C GLY A 176 -0.53 -6.46 12.33
N ILE A 177 0.36 -6.16 11.37
CA ILE A 177 1.36 -7.11 10.88
C ILE A 177 2.57 -7.01 11.81
N ASN A 178 2.59 -7.88 12.81
CA ASN A 178 3.71 -7.98 13.75
C ASN A 178 4.43 -9.32 13.58
N PRO A 179 5.34 -9.47 12.61
CA PRO A 179 6.19 -10.64 12.55
C PRO A 179 7.15 -10.68 13.74
N ASP A 180 7.52 -11.88 14.20
CA ASP A 180 8.44 -12.09 15.33
C ASP A 180 9.79 -11.36 15.16
N ARG A 181 10.16 -11.01 13.91
CA ARG A 181 11.29 -10.15 13.54
C ARG A 181 10.93 -9.25 12.36
N GLY A 182 11.35 -7.99 12.38
CA GLY A 182 11.28 -7.10 11.21
C GLY A 182 12.14 -7.65 10.07
N HIS A 183 11.52 -8.03 8.96
CA HIS A 183 12.19 -8.61 7.78
C HIS A 183 11.90 -7.83 6.48
N LYS A 184 11.30 -6.65 6.61
CA LYS A 184 11.09 -5.70 5.51
C LYS A 184 12.12 -4.57 5.49
N ALA A 185 12.82 -4.34 6.59
CA ALA A 185 13.99 -3.46 6.61
C ALA A 185 15.24 -4.25 6.22
N GLU A 186 16.11 -3.63 5.42
CA GLU A 186 17.41 -4.22 5.11
C GLU A 186 18.28 -4.25 6.37
N LYS A 187 18.92 -5.38 6.67
CA LYS A 187 19.83 -5.47 7.82
C LYS A 187 21.11 -4.68 7.50
N LYS A 188 21.26 -3.49 8.10
CA LYS A 188 22.53 -2.76 8.10
C LYS A 188 23.65 -3.69 8.58
N LYS A 189 24.61 -4.01 7.70
CA LYS A 189 25.83 -4.74 8.09
C LYS A 189 26.61 -3.86 9.05
N ASN A 190 26.64 -4.23 10.32
CA ASN A 190 27.57 -3.63 11.28
C ASN A 190 29.00 -3.84 10.74
N ARG A 191 29.69 -2.76 10.39
CA ARG A 191 31.13 -2.78 10.22
C ARG A 191 31.73 -3.05 11.60
N THR A 192 32.16 -4.28 11.84
CA THR A 192 33.05 -4.60 12.96
C THR A 192 34.29 -3.72 12.85
N HIS A 193 34.44 -2.78 13.77
CA HIS A 193 35.70 -2.09 14.00
C HIS A 193 36.73 -3.16 14.39
N HIS A 194 37.64 -3.48 13.47
CA HIS A 194 38.84 -4.23 13.79
C HIS A 194 39.75 -3.24 14.55
N THR A 195 39.79 -3.34 15.87
CA THR A 195 40.82 -2.71 16.69
C THR A 195 42.12 -3.45 16.42
N ASN A 196 42.97 -2.87 15.56
CA ASN A 196 44.36 -3.30 15.45
C ASN A 196 45.08 -2.83 16.73
N GLU A 197 45.29 -3.74 17.67
CA GLU A 197 46.31 -3.58 18.71
C GLU A 197 47.68 -3.75 18.05
N LEU A 198 48.46 -2.66 18.03
CA LEU A 198 49.87 -2.67 17.68
C LEU A 198 50.67 -3.03 18.94
N TYR A 199 51.40 -4.13 18.87
CA TYR A 199 52.58 -4.41 19.70
C TYR A 199 53.84 -4.05 18.91
#